data_AF-A0AAD3HRP8-F1
#
_entry.id   AF-A0AAD3HRP8-F1
#
_cell.length_a   1.000
_cell.length_b   1.000
_cell.length_c   1.000
_cell.angle_alpha   90.00
_cell.angle_beta   90.00
_cell.angle_gamma   90.00
#
_symmetry.space_group_name_H-M   'P 1'
#
loop_
_entity.id
_entity.type
_entity.pdbx_description
1 polymer ?
#
loop_
_entity_poly.entity_id
_entity_poly.type
_entity_poly.pdbx_seq_one_letter_code
_entity_poly.pdbx_strand_id
1 'polypeptide(L)'
;MPPKKEEKKQVDPVEAKYQEEIRQLEQAKNDLQLEHTMVLDKFRQLKAENDRLRAENDGFKTRLTSAADDYADILEHRQEQIKAEENKLKGLQSHVERLEADIARYLEEIRVLKEANAQQAIKLDEAAQMLADKENLEEAVRRQHDLIEKQTEELRSLKKQLEERDGQLERANAQIEELTLKSASATDLRILFDEPWLVQVSYGRLKGDVPLDREFGSIAALALGKQLVLYGGASKAAGALSDTVGREVAVLNVESGVWERPSSSRTLAASQSHSAVVVGRTKLLVFGGLRGDGSAAAEVAVLNADTMKWLMPQIKGSDRPLARSGHSSCCIRERVFVFGGSTADGVLLNDVWMYDQDSCGWSHISTFGTVPAPRTGAAATCTDDGRRLYVFGGHDGGRCLNDVHYLDLEKLTWSPVAVHMGQAPEPRDGAVAHVTGKYLLIAGGCSAAGRCLGDTRALDLYSPRWECLDDGAWAAGVMWLKPRAAYIAFFGNRQFTVKPSMHEKLWELQITEWSLPEDIERLRANRRKDMGFSEKLELGDDAICGVSSLELSWRPPTKNSDRIERYKLMIATGTGVVKDVYQGRESRFRVTGLKSNTEYILCVKAIYDDGSFLWSESKAYRTLA
;
A
#
# COMPACT_ATOMS: atom_id res chain seq x y z
N MET A 1 -155.76 -21.19 -162.74
CA MET A 1 -156.00 -21.56 -164.15
C MET A 1 -154.79 -22.37 -164.68
N PRO A 2 -154.98 -23.30 -165.65
CA PRO A 2 -154.12 -24.46 -166.04
C PRO A 2 -152.98 -24.09 -167.05
N PRO A 3 -152.11 -24.99 -167.64
CA PRO A 3 -152.15 -26.47 -167.83
C PRO A 3 -150.81 -27.22 -167.50
N LYS A 4 -150.38 -28.43 -167.97
CA LYS A 4 -150.79 -29.37 -169.07
C LYS A 4 -150.37 -30.87 -168.80
N LYS A 5 -150.65 -31.71 -169.81
CA LYS A 5 -150.45 -33.16 -170.15
C LYS A 5 -148.98 -33.56 -170.48
N GLU A 6 -148.56 -34.83 -170.66
CA GLU A 6 -149.20 -36.15 -170.97
C GLU A 6 -148.31 -37.33 -170.48
N GLU A 7 -148.83 -38.36 -169.78
CA GLU A 7 -149.09 -39.77 -170.20
C GLU A 7 -147.96 -40.87 -170.18
N LYS A 8 -148.16 -41.85 -169.29
CA LYS A 8 -147.99 -43.33 -169.36
C LYS A 8 -146.91 -43.98 -170.27
N LYS A 9 -146.12 -44.90 -169.67
CA LYS A 9 -146.17 -46.37 -169.94
C LYS A 9 -145.38 -47.21 -168.92
N GLN A 10 -145.73 -48.50 -168.80
CA GLN A 10 -145.08 -49.51 -167.93
C GLN A 10 -144.01 -50.32 -168.70
N VAL A 11 -142.87 -50.62 -168.05
CA VAL A 11 -141.86 -51.71 -168.28
C VAL A 11 -141.03 -51.82 -166.97
N ASP A 12 -140.23 -52.86 -166.70
CA ASP A 12 -140.65 -54.14 -166.08
C ASP A 12 -139.52 -54.70 -165.16
N PRO A 13 -139.77 -55.65 -164.23
CA PRO A 13 -139.11 -55.61 -162.92
C PRO A 13 -137.80 -56.42 -162.69
N VAL A 14 -137.13 -56.98 -163.71
CA VAL A 14 -136.01 -57.95 -163.49
C VAL A 14 -134.61 -57.43 -163.86
N GLU A 15 -134.48 -56.54 -164.84
CA GLU A 15 -133.19 -56.29 -165.51
C GLU A 15 -132.33 -55.19 -164.85
N ALA A 16 -132.96 -54.16 -164.27
CA ALA A 16 -132.26 -53.05 -163.62
C ALA A 16 -131.48 -53.45 -162.36
N LYS A 17 -131.82 -54.59 -161.72
CA LYS A 17 -131.22 -55.01 -160.44
C LYS A 17 -129.78 -55.52 -160.60
N TYR A 18 -129.46 -56.13 -161.74
CA TYR A 18 -128.13 -56.74 -161.96
C TYR A 18 -127.05 -55.74 -162.40
N GLN A 19 -127.40 -54.61 -163.04
CA GLN A 19 -126.39 -53.63 -163.45
C GLN A 19 -125.82 -52.83 -162.28
N GLU A 20 -126.60 -52.59 -161.22
CA GLU A 20 -126.16 -51.82 -160.06
C GLU A 20 -125.19 -52.64 -159.16
N GLU A 21 -125.39 -53.95 -159.02
CA GLU A 21 -124.51 -54.83 -158.23
C GLU A 21 -123.09 -54.95 -158.80
N ILE A 22 -122.93 -55.00 -160.14
CA ILE A 22 -121.61 -55.10 -160.78
C ILE A 22 -120.76 -53.86 -160.48
N ARG A 23 -121.37 -52.66 -160.52
CA ARG A 23 -120.70 -51.39 -160.24
C ARG A 23 -120.17 -51.32 -158.80
N GLN A 24 -120.89 -51.90 -157.84
CA GLN A 24 -120.47 -51.89 -156.42
C GLN A 24 -119.24 -52.77 -156.17
N LEU A 25 -119.10 -53.89 -156.90
CA LEU A 25 -117.97 -54.83 -156.73
C LEU A 25 -116.65 -54.31 -157.31
N GLU A 26 -116.68 -53.59 -158.43
CA GLU A 26 -115.46 -52.99 -159.00
C GLU A 26 -114.90 -51.87 -158.13
N GLN A 27 -115.77 -51.12 -157.43
CA GLN A 27 -115.35 -50.09 -156.49
C GLN A 27 -114.64 -50.69 -155.27
N ALA A 28 -115.21 -51.74 -154.66
CA ALA A 28 -114.62 -52.42 -153.49
C ALA A 28 -113.24 -53.05 -153.76
N LYS A 29 -112.96 -53.48 -155.00
CA LYS A 29 -111.65 -54.04 -155.39
C LYS A 29 -110.52 -53.01 -155.31
N ASN A 30 -110.79 -51.76 -155.72
CA ASN A 30 -109.77 -50.71 -155.73
C ASN A 30 -109.39 -50.27 -154.31
N ASP A 31 -110.37 -50.20 -153.40
CA ASP A 31 -110.16 -49.81 -152.00
C ASP A 31 -109.23 -50.82 -151.27
N LEU A 32 -109.41 -52.12 -151.49
CA LEU A 32 -108.57 -53.18 -150.90
C LEU A 32 -107.09 -53.14 -151.36
N GLN A 33 -106.82 -52.73 -152.60
CA GLN A 33 -105.43 -52.59 -153.07
C GLN A 33 -104.71 -51.41 -152.40
N LEU A 34 -105.46 -50.37 -151.99
CA LEU A 34 -104.91 -49.23 -151.26
C LEU A 34 -104.50 -49.64 -149.83
N GLU A 35 -105.35 -50.38 -149.11
CA GLU A 35 -105.06 -50.85 -147.74
C GLU A 35 -103.79 -51.73 -147.67
N HIS A 36 -103.66 -52.71 -148.56
CA HIS A 36 -102.49 -53.61 -148.58
C HIS A 36 -101.16 -52.83 -148.72
N THR A 37 -101.18 -51.73 -149.49
CA THR A 37 -100.00 -50.89 -149.72
C THR A 37 -99.61 -50.12 -148.45
N MET A 38 -100.57 -49.64 -147.67
CA MET A 38 -100.32 -48.93 -146.40
C MET A 38 -99.73 -49.85 -145.30
N VAL A 39 -100.14 -51.12 -145.25
CA VAL A 39 -99.65 -52.07 -144.22
C VAL A 39 -98.16 -52.38 -144.41
N LEU A 40 -97.70 -52.53 -145.66
CA LEU A 40 -96.30 -52.83 -145.96
C LEU A 40 -95.33 -51.72 -145.54
N ASP A 41 -95.68 -50.44 -145.75
CA ASP A 41 -94.84 -49.33 -145.31
C ASP A 41 -94.79 -49.20 -143.78
N LYS A 42 -95.89 -49.50 -143.09
CA LYS A 42 -95.91 -49.49 -141.61
C LYS A 42 -95.03 -50.58 -141.01
N PHE A 43 -94.92 -51.75 -141.66
CA PHE A 43 -93.99 -52.82 -141.25
C PHE A 43 -92.52 -52.42 -141.44
N ARG A 44 -92.20 -51.66 -142.51
CA ARG A 44 -90.84 -51.14 -142.75
C ARG A 44 -90.39 -50.16 -141.66
N GLN A 45 -91.27 -49.25 -141.23
CA GLN A 45 -90.97 -48.29 -140.15
C GLN A 45 -90.60 -49.00 -138.84
N LEU A 46 -91.42 -49.96 -138.38
CA LEU A 46 -91.20 -50.67 -137.12
C LEU A 46 -89.88 -51.47 -137.09
N LYS A 47 -89.42 -51.98 -138.25
CA LYS A 47 -88.14 -52.70 -138.32
C LYS A 47 -86.95 -51.76 -138.09
N ALA A 48 -86.95 -50.58 -138.72
CA ALA A 48 -85.88 -49.59 -138.55
C ALA A 48 -85.77 -49.06 -137.11
N GLU A 49 -86.90 -48.97 -136.39
CA GLU A 49 -86.92 -48.54 -134.99
C GLU A 49 -86.32 -49.58 -134.03
N ASN A 50 -86.54 -50.87 -134.28
CA ASN A 50 -85.98 -51.96 -133.46
C ASN A 50 -84.45 -52.07 -133.60
N ASP A 51 -83.92 -51.93 -134.82
CA ASP A 51 -82.47 -51.95 -135.07
C ASP A 51 -81.76 -50.75 -134.39
N ARG A 52 -82.43 -49.59 -134.25
CA ARG A 52 -81.92 -48.43 -133.50
C ARG A 52 -81.79 -48.70 -132.00
N LEU A 53 -82.81 -49.30 -131.38
CA LEU A 53 -82.82 -49.59 -129.94
C LEU A 53 -81.73 -50.59 -129.52
N ARG A 54 -81.35 -51.51 -130.41
CA ARG A 54 -80.23 -52.44 -130.17
C ARG A 54 -78.90 -51.72 -130.07
N ALA A 55 -78.63 -50.76 -130.96
CA ALA A 55 -77.40 -49.98 -130.95
C ALA A 55 -77.25 -49.11 -129.68
N GLU A 56 -78.34 -48.54 -129.16
CA GLU A 56 -78.31 -47.80 -127.90
C GLU A 56 -77.95 -48.71 -126.70
N ASN A 57 -78.48 -49.94 -126.66
CA ASN A 57 -78.27 -50.86 -125.54
C ASN A 57 -76.81 -51.34 -125.42
N ASP A 58 -76.16 -51.69 -126.53
CA ASP A 58 -74.72 -52.02 -126.50
C ASP A 58 -73.88 -50.81 -126.09
N GLY A 59 -74.25 -49.60 -126.52
CA GLY A 59 -73.64 -48.35 -126.07
C GLY A 59 -73.86 -48.01 -124.58
N PHE A 60 -74.79 -48.65 -123.87
CA PHE A 60 -74.91 -48.55 -122.41
C PHE A 60 -73.97 -49.53 -121.70
N LYS A 61 -73.80 -50.75 -122.21
CA LYS A 61 -72.88 -51.74 -121.61
C LYS A 61 -71.45 -51.23 -121.53
N THR A 62 -70.91 -50.68 -122.63
CA THR A 62 -69.50 -50.21 -122.68
C THR A 62 -69.23 -49.11 -121.66
N ARG A 63 -70.20 -48.20 -121.44
CA ARG A 63 -70.11 -47.14 -120.43
C ARG A 63 -70.13 -47.67 -119.01
N LEU A 64 -70.87 -48.75 -118.75
CA LEU A 64 -70.94 -49.37 -117.42
C LEU A 64 -69.61 -50.04 -117.03
N THR A 65 -68.94 -50.70 -117.99
CA THR A 65 -67.64 -51.34 -117.74
C THR A 65 -66.55 -50.30 -117.46
N SER A 66 -66.45 -49.26 -118.28
CA SER A 66 -65.49 -48.16 -118.07
C SER A 66 -65.63 -47.52 -116.69
N ALA A 67 -66.86 -47.27 -116.24
CA ALA A 67 -67.10 -46.68 -114.93
C ALA A 67 -66.71 -47.62 -113.76
N ALA A 68 -66.78 -48.94 -113.94
CA ALA A 68 -66.39 -49.90 -112.91
C ALA A 68 -64.87 -49.93 -112.70
N ASP A 69 -64.09 -49.84 -113.78
CA ASP A 69 -62.63 -49.78 -113.74
C ASP A 69 -62.16 -48.46 -113.09
N ASP A 70 -62.75 -47.32 -113.46
CA ASP A 70 -62.46 -46.00 -112.84
C ASP A 70 -62.66 -46.01 -111.30
N TYR A 71 -63.66 -46.74 -110.79
CA TYR A 71 -63.92 -46.84 -109.35
C TYR A 71 -62.90 -47.73 -108.61
N ALA A 72 -62.26 -48.69 -109.29
CA ALA A 72 -61.24 -49.55 -108.67
C ALA A 72 -59.97 -48.75 -108.36
N ASP A 73 -59.47 -47.99 -109.33
CA ASP A 73 -58.27 -47.12 -109.19
C ASP A 73 -58.45 -46.08 -108.07
N ILE A 74 -59.65 -45.49 -107.95
CA ILE A 74 -59.97 -44.52 -106.88
C ILE A 74 -59.89 -45.18 -105.48
N LEU A 75 -60.31 -46.44 -105.34
CA LEU A 75 -60.30 -47.15 -104.07
C LEU A 75 -58.88 -47.56 -103.66
N GLU A 76 -58.05 -48.03 -104.59
CA GLU A 76 -56.66 -48.37 -104.30
C GLU A 76 -55.87 -47.14 -103.83
N HIS A 77 -56.00 -46.00 -104.54
CA HIS A 77 -55.36 -44.75 -104.13
C HIS A 77 -55.82 -44.24 -102.75
N ARG A 78 -57.12 -44.38 -102.43
CA ARG A 78 -57.66 -44.05 -101.09
C ARG A 78 -57.04 -44.91 -99.98
N GLN A 79 -56.75 -46.18 -100.26
CA GLN A 79 -56.23 -47.11 -99.26
C GLN A 79 -54.74 -46.89 -98.96
N GLU A 80 -53.97 -46.37 -99.92
CA GLU A 80 -52.61 -45.89 -99.69
C GLU A 80 -52.58 -44.61 -98.82
N GLN A 81 -53.47 -43.65 -99.09
CA GLN A 81 -53.57 -42.41 -98.30
C GLN A 81 -53.87 -42.69 -96.81
N ILE A 82 -54.75 -43.66 -96.51
CA ILE A 82 -55.07 -44.05 -95.13
C ILE A 82 -53.83 -44.60 -94.40
N LYS A 83 -53.08 -45.51 -95.04
CA LYS A 83 -51.82 -46.06 -94.46
C LYS A 83 -50.77 -44.98 -94.19
N ALA A 84 -50.71 -43.94 -95.03
CA ALA A 84 -49.79 -42.82 -94.83
C ALA A 84 -50.15 -42.00 -93.57
N GLU A 85 -51.43 -41.74 -93.33
CA GLU A 85 -51.89 -41.02 -92.13
C GLU A 85 -51.78 -41.86 -90.85
N GLU A 86 -52.06 -43.16 -90.89
CA GLU A 86 -51.85 -44.06 -89.74
C GLU A 86 -50.39 -44.06 -89.23
N ASN A 87 -49.43 -44.01 -90.16
CA ASN A 87 -48.01 -43.92 -89.80
C ASN A 87 -47.63 -42.57 -89.19
N LYS A 88 -48.22 -41.45 -89.65
CA LYS A 88 -48.04 -40.13 -89.00
C LYS A 88 -48.63 -40.13 -87.59
N LEU A 89 -49.81 -40.72 -87.40
CA LEU A 89 -50.49 -40.78 -86.10
C LEU A 89 -49.62 -41.51 -85.05
N LYS A 90 -49.04 -42.65 -85.41
CA LYS A 90 -48.08 -43.38 -84.56
C LYS A 90 -46.85 -42.53 -84.20
N GLY A 91 -46.29 -41.81 -85.19
CA GLY A 91 -45.16 -40.90 -84.95
C GLY A 91 -45.47 -39.78 -83.96
N LEU A 92 -46.69 -39.23 -83.99
CA LEU A 92 -47.16 -38.22 -83.04
C LEU A 92 -47.40 -38.79 -81.64
N GLN A 93 -47.99 -39.98 -81.52
CA GLN A 93 -48.20 -40.65 -80.23
C GLN A 93 -46.88 -40.84 -79.47
N SER A 94 -45.86 -41.41 -80.13
CA SER A 94 -44.52 -41.55 -79.54
C SER A 94 -43.76 -40.23 -79.35
N HIS A 95 -44.30 -39.08 -79.75
CA HIS A 95 -43.77 -37.77 -79.39
C HIS A 95 -44.47 -37.21 -78.13
N VAL A 96 -45.79 -37.38 -78.01
CA VAL A 96 -46.57 -37.03 -76.82
C VAL A 96 -46.05 -37.77 -75.58
N GLU A 97 -45.87 -39.09 -75.66
CA GLU A 97 -45.34 -39.91 -74.55
C GLU A 97 -43.98 -39.41 -74.02
N ARG A 98 -43.12 -38.88 -74.91
CA ARG A 98 -41.82 -38.30 -74.52
C ARG A 98 -41.98 -36.95 -73.83
N LEU A 99 -42.88 -36.09 -74.31
CA LEU A 99 -43.18 -34.81 -73.69
C LEU A 99 -43.82 -34.97 -72.30
N GLU A 100 -44.71 -35.95 -72.14
CA GLU A 100 -45.31 -36.28 -70.83
C GLU A 100 -44.25 -36.74 -69.82
N ALA A 101 -43.28 -37.56 -70.25
CA ALA A 101 -42.16 -37.99 -69.41
C ALA A 101 -41.22 -36.82 -69.00
N ASP A 102 -40.91 -35.90 -69.93
CA ASP A 102 -40.11 -34.71 -69.62
C ASP A 102 -40.85 -33.75 -68.66
N ILE A 103 -42.17 -33.55 -68.85
CA ILE A 103 -43.01 -32.74 -67.95
C ILE A 103 -43.02 -33.35 -66.53
N ALA A 104 -43.15 -34.67 -66.41
CA ALA A 104 -43.10 -35.35 -65.11
C ALA A 104 -41.75 -35.13 -64.39
N ARG A 105 -40.62 -35.16 -65.12
CA ARG A 105 -39.30 -34.86 -64.55
C ARG A 105 -39.22 -33.43 -64.02
N TYR A 106 -39.61 -32.43 -64.83
CA TYR A 106 -39.51 -31.03 -64.42
C TYR A 106 -40.42 -30.66 -63.24
N LEU A 107 -41.59 -31.29 -63.11
CA LEU A 107 -42.47 -31.08 -61.96
C LEU A 107 -41.84 -31.54 -60.64
N GLU A 108 -41.09 -32.64 -60.66
CA GLU A 108 -40.39 -33.16 -59.46
C GLU A 108 -39.16 -32.30 -59.11
N GLU A 109 -38.39 -31.84 -60.10
CA GLU A 109 -37.30 -30.87 -59.88
C GLU A 109 -37.82 -29.57 -59.22
N ILE A 110 -38.97 -29.05 -59.67
CA ILE A 110 -39.62 -27.88 -59.08
C ILE A 110 -40.09 -28.16 -57.64
N ARG A 111 -40.55 -29.38 -57.32
CA ARG A 111 -40.94 -29.76 -55.95
C ARG A 111 -39.74 -29.70 -54.99
N VAL A 112 -38.62 -30.32 -55.38
CA VAL A 112 -37.38 -30.34 -54.58
C VAL A 112 -36.83 -28.91 -54.36
N LEU A 113 -36.84 -28.06 -55.39
CA LEU A 113 -36.37 -26.67 -55.27
C LEU A 113 -37.26 -25.82 -54.35
N LYS A 114 -38.59 -26.05 -54.34
CA LYS A 114 -39.50 -25.37 -53.40
C LYS A 114 -39.24 -25.76 -51.95
N GLU A 115 -39.01 -27.05 -51.69
CA GLU A 115 -38.69 -27.57 -50.35
C GLU A 115 -37.35 -26.99 -49.83
N ALA A 116 -36.32 -26.94 -50.68
CA ALA A 116 -35.04 -26.33 -50.33
C ALA A 116 -35.16 -24.83 -50.02
N ASN A 117 -35.91 -24.07 -50.84
CA ASN A 117 -36.09 -22.64 -50.63
C ASN A 117 -36.88 -22.31 -49.35
N ALA A 118 -37.89 -23.13 -49.01
CA ALA A 118 -38.65 -23.00 -47.77
C ALA A 118 -37.75 -23.19 -46.52
N GLN A 119 -36.85 -24.18 -46.54
CA GLN A 119 -35.88 -24.38 -45.45
C GLN A 119 -34.87 -23.23 -45.32
N GLN A 120 -34.52 -22.58 -46.44
CA GLN A 120 -33.58 -21.46 -46.43
C GLN A 120 -34.22 -20.16 -45.90
N ALA A 121 -35.51 -19.95 -46.12
CA ALA A 121 -36.26 -18.82 -45.56
C ALA A 121 -36.32 -18.87 -44.02
N ILE A 122 -36.56 -20.05 -43.43
CA ILE A 122 -36.62 -20.23 -41.97
C ILE A 122 -35.29 -19.82 -41.30
N LYS A 123 -34.15 -20.27 -41.87
CA LYS A 123 -32.81 -19.96 -41.34
C LYS A 123 -32.44 -18.47 -41.40
N LEU A 124 -33.01 -17.73 -42.35
CA LEU A 124 -32.81 -16.28 -42.47
C LEU A 124 -33.56 -15.51 -41.38
N ASP A 125 -34.75 -15.97 -40.99
CA ASP A 125 -35.56 -15.36 -39.94
C ASP A 125 -34.93 -15.57 -38.54
N GLU A 126 -34.45 -16.80 -38.27
CA GLU A 126 -33.67 -17.12 -37.05
C GLU A 126 -32.40 -16.26 -36.94
N ALA A 127 -31.70 -16.03 -38.06
CA ALA A 127 -30.51 -15.19 -38.09
C ALA A 127 -30.81 -13.70 -37.86
N ALA A 128 -31.95 -13.20 -38.33
CA ALA A 128 -32.39 -11.83 -38.09
C ALA A 128 -32.72 -11.58 -36.61
N GLN A 129 -33.41 -12.52 -35.95
CA GLN A 129 -33.74 -12.43 -34.53
C GLN A 129 -32.49 -12.37 -33.64
N MET A 130 -31.49 -13.24 -33.90
CA MET A 130 -30.22 -13.22 -33.15
C MET A 130 -29.44 -11.91 -33.31
N LEU A 131 -29.61 -11.20 -34.44
CA LEU A 131 -28.92 -9.94 -34.71
C LEU A 131 -29.55 -8.78 -33.90
N ALA A 132 -30.88 -8.75 -33.78
CA ALA A 132 -31.60 -7.81 -32.91
C ALA A 132 -31.28 -8.03 -31.42
N ASP A 133 -31.21 -9.29 -30.97
CA ASP A 133 -30.84 -9.61 -29.58
C ASP A 133 -29.40 -9.17 -29.25
N LYS A 134 -28.48 -9.29 -30.22
CA LYS A 134 -27.10 -8.80 -30.11
C LYS A 134 -27.02 -7.27 -29.95
N GLU A 135 -27.78 -6.51 -30.74
CA GLU A 135 -27.80 -5.04 -30.63
C GLU A 135 -28.30 -4.57 -29.25
N ASN A 136 -29.38 -5.20 -28.75
CA ASN A 136 -29.90 -4.94 -27.41
C ASN A 136 -28.86 -5.24 -26.31
N LEU A 137 -28.10 -6.33 -26.46
CA LEU A 137 -27.04 -6.70 -25.52
C LEU A 137 -25.87 -5.69 -25.56
N GLU A 138 -25.46 -5.26 -26.75
CA GLU A 138 -24.39 -4.25 -26.93
C GLU A 138 -24.78 -2.87 -26.39
N GLU A 139 -26.07 -2.50 -26.43
CA GLU A 139 -26.55 -1.28 -25.79
C GLU A 139 -26.58 -1.40 -24.25
N ALA A 140 -27.01 -2.55 -23.72
CA ALA A 140 -26.99 -2.82 -22.28
C ALA A 140 -25.55 -2.82 -21.72
N VAL A 141 -24.58 -3.40 -22.46
CA VAL A 141 -23.15 -3.36 -22.11
C VAL A 141 -22.60 -1.93 -22.12
N ARG A 142 -22.96 -1.10 -23.11
CA ARG A 142 -22.57 0.32 -23.13
C ARG A 142 -23.08 1.08 -21.91
N ARG A 143 -24.37 0.97 -21.59
CA ARG A 143 -24.96 1.61 -20.40
C ARG A 143 -24.33 1.15 -19.08
N GLN A 144 -23.92 -0.12 -18.98
CA GLN A 144 -23.15 -0.64 -17.85
C GLN A 144 -21.74 -0.04 -17.79
N HIS A 145 -21.06 0.10 -18.94
CA HIS A 145 -19.72 0.68 -19.03
C HIS A 145 -19.69 2.15 -18.57
N ASP A 146 -20.62 2.98 -19.08
CA ASP A 146 -20.76 4.39 -18.71
C ASP A 146 -20.99 4.57 -17.19
N LEU A 147 -21.78 3.68 -16.58
CA LEU A 147 -22.04 3.68 -15.14
C LEU A 147 -20.78 3.31 -14.34
N ILE A 148 -20.04 2.30 -14.78
CA ILE A 148 -18.77 1.89 -14.16
C ILE A 148 -17.73 3.01 -14.26
N GLU A 149 -17.62 3.68 -15.41
CA GLU A 149 -16.68 4.78 -15.59
C GLU A 149 -17.00 5.95 -14.64
N LYS A 150 -18.27 6.34 -14.54
CA LYS A 150 -18.73 7.37 -13.60
C LYS A 150 -18.44 7.00 -12.14
N GLN A 151 -18.75 5.77 -11.72
CA GLN A 151 -18.44 5.29 -10.37
C GLN A 151 -16.93 5.24 -10.10
N THR A 152 -16.13 4.94 -11.12
CA THR A 152 -14.65 4.93 -11.01
C THR A 152 -14.10 6.34 -10.81
N GLU A 153 -14.69 7.36 -11.42
CA GLU A 153 -14.32 8.77 -11.21
C GLU A 153 -14.69 9.25 -9.80
N GLU A 154 -15.90 8.91 -9.32
CA GLU A 154 -16.34 9.19 -7.95
C GLU A 154 -15.42 8.53 -6.91
N LEU A 155 -15.02 7.27 -7.13
CA LEU A 155 -14.04 6.56 -6.29
C LEU A 155 -12.65 7.19 -6.32
N ARG A 156 -12.17 7.71 -7.47
CA ARG A 156 -10.89 8.44 -7.55
C ARG A 156 -10.95 9.75 -6.77
N SER A 157 -12.05 10.50 -6.88
CA SER A 157 -12.27 11.73 -6.11
C SER A 157 -12.30 11.47 -4.60
N LEU A 158 -13.04 10.45 -4.15
CA LEU A 158 -13.12 10.06 -2.74
C LEU A 158 -11.78 9.59 -2.17
N LYS A 159 -10.99 8.80 -2.92
CA LYS A 159 -9.63 8.40 -2.50
C LYS A 159 -8.72 9.61 -2.29
N LYS A 160 -8.74 10.58 -3.19
CA LYS A 160 -7.96 11.82 -3.04
C LYS A 160 -8.37 12.62 -1.79
N GLN A 161 -9.68 12.72 -1.51
CA GLN A 161 -10.16 13.38 -0.29
C GLN A 161 -9.76 12.64 0.99
N LEU A 162 -9.68 11.30 0.94
CA LEU A 162 -9.20 10.48 2.05
C LEU A 162 -7.70 10.74 2.31
N GLU A 163 -6.87 10.71 1.27
CA GLU A 163 -5.42 11.02 1.36
C GLU A 163 -5.17 12.44 1.91
N GLU A 164 -5.95 13.43 1.46
CA GLU A 164 -5.88 14.81 1.98
C GLU A 164 -6.30 14.90 3.46
N ARG A 165 -7.28 14.08 3.90
CA ARG A 165 -7.76 14.02 5.30
C ARG A 165 -6.80 13.28 6.22
N ASP A 166 -6.23 12.17 5.79
CA ASP A 166 -5.21 11.43 6.53
C ASP A 166 -3.98 12.31 6.73
N GLY A 167 -3.53 13.01 5.69
CA GLY A 167 -2.43 13.99 5.79
C GLY A 167 -2.74 15.21 6.67
N GLN A 168 -4.01 15.55 6.91
CA GLN A 168 -4.40 16.55 7.92
C GLN A 168 -4.37 15.95 9.34
N LEU A 169 -4.85 14.72 9.51
CA LEU A 169 -4.88 14.01 10.78
C LEU A 169 -3.46 13.77 11.32
N GLU A 170 -2.52 13.33 10.47
CA GLU A 170 -1.11 13.13 10.83
C GLU A 170 -0.46 14.42 11.36
N ARG A 171 -0.71 15.56 10.70
CA ARG A 171 -0.18 16.87 11.15
C ARG A 171 -0.78 17.29 12.49
N ALA A 172 -2.09 17.11 12.67
CA ALA A 172 -2.77 17.45 13.91
C ALA A 172 -2.26 16.58 15.08
N ASN A 173 -2.14 15.27 14.87
CA ASN A 173 -1.59 14.33 15.87
C ASN A 173 -0.14 14.70 16.23
N ALA A 174 0.71 14.97 15.23
CA ALA A 174 2.09 15.39 15.47
C ALA A 174 2.19 16.69 16.28
N GLN A 175 1.28 17.65 16.05
CA GLN A 175 1.21 18.90 16.82
C GLN A 175 0.71 18.69 18.25
N ILE A 176 -0.30 17.83 18.46
CA ILE A 176 -0.79 17.47 19.79
C ILE A 176 0.32 16.81 20.61
N GLU A 177 1.01 15.81 20.05
CA GLU A 177 2.12 15.11 20.72
C GLU A 177 3.28 16.07 21.06
N GLU A 178 3.62 17.01 20.17
CA GLU A 178 4.64 18.03 20.45
C GLU A 178 4.23 18.97 21.61
N LEU A 179 2.96 19.40 21.65
CA LEU A 179 2.43 20.20 22.75
C LEU A 179 2.39 19.41 24.07
N THR A 180 2.07 18.12 24.03
CA THR A 180 2.09 17.23 25.21
C THR A 180 3.51 17.13 25.79
N LEU A 181 4.54 16.90 24.97
CA LEU A 181 5.93 16.83 25.42
C LEU A 181 6.44 18.18 25.98
N LYS A 182 6.05 19.29 25.34
CA LYS A 182 6.35 20.65 25.87
C LYS A 182 5.66 20.92 27.20
N SER A 183 4.42 20.47 27.39
CA SER A 183 3.69 20.62 28.66
C SER A 183 4.23 19.73 29.79
N ALA A 184 4.82 18.58 29.44
CA ALA A 184 5.49 17.69 30.39
C ALA A 184 6.87 18.20 30.84
N SER A 185 7.45 19.17 30.13
CA SER A 185 8.77 19.74 30.46
C SER A 185 8.66 20.62 31.71
N ALA A 186 9.46 20.31 32.73
CA ALA A 186 9.36 20.87 34.08
C ALA A 186 10.67 21.54 34.54
N THR A 187 10.58 22.36 35.58
CA THR A 187 11.76 22.87 36.30
C THR A 187 11.46 22.87 37.79
N ASP A 188 12.16 22.03 38.54
CA ASP A 188 12.01 21.87 39.99
C ASP A 188 13.24 22.46 40.71
N LEU A 189 13.01 23.08 41.87
CA LEU A 189 14.09 23.42 42.82
C LEU A 189 14.12 22.37 43.93
N ARG A 190 15.04 21.41 43.83
CA ARG A 190 15.21 20.34 44.83
C ARG A 190 16.24 20.80 45.87
N ILE A 191 16.03 20.42 47.13
CA ILE A 191 17.08 20.52 48.15
C ILE A 191 17.78 19.18 48.19
N LEU A 192 19.06 19.18 47.83
CA LEU A 192 19.90 17.99 47.71
C LEU A 192 21.24 18.30 48.37
N PHE A 193 21.71 17.40 49.23
CA PHE A 193 22.91 17.58 50.04
C PHE A 193 22.89 18.87 50.88
N ASP A 194 21.71 19.22 51.42
CA ASP A 194 21.42 20.46 52.14
C ASP A 194 21.59 21.76 51.31
N GLU A 195 21.80 21.64 50.00
CA GLU A 195 22.04 22.75 49.07
C GLU A 195 20.89 22.87 48.03
N PRO A 196 20.63 24.07 47.47
CA PRO A 196 19.59 24.27 46.46
C PRO A 196 20.06 23.88 45.06
N TRP A 197 19.42 22.88 44.44
CA TRP A 197 19.68 22.40 43.09
C TRP A 197 18.51 22.71 42.16
N LEU A 198 18.79 23.31 41.00
CA LEU A 198 17.78 23.46 39.96
C LEU A 198 17.82 22.24 39.04
N VAL A 199 16.69 21.56 38.88
CA VAL A 199 16.54 20.38 38.01
C VAL A 199 15.55 20.74 36.90
N GLN A 200 16.03 20.80 35.66
CA GLN A 200 15.20 21.04 34.49
C GLN A 200 15.06 19.74 33.69
N VAL A 201 13.83 19.29 33.47
CA VAL A 201 13.53 18.12 32.62
C VAL A 201 12.84 18.61 31.37
N SER A 202 13.38 18.27 30.21
CA SER A 202 12.80 18.61 28.90
C SER A 202 12.64 17.38 28.03
N TYR A 203 11.60 17.39 27.20
CA TYR A 203 11.23 16.26 26.34
C TYR A 203 11.18 16.68 24.88
N GLY A 204 11.75 15.86 23.99
CA GLY A 204 11.76 16.05 22.55
C GLY A 204 11.36 14.79 21.80
N ARG A 205 10.51 14.92 20.78
CA ARG A 205 10.18 13.82 19.87
C ARG A 205 11.28 13.67 18.83
N LEU A 206 11.77 12.45 18.66
CA LEU A 206 12.81 12.10 17.71
C LEU A 206 12.22 11.72 16.35
N LYS A 207 12.87 12.21 15.29
CA LYS A 207 12.44 12.11 13.88
C LYS A 207 13.60 11.61 13.01
N GLY A 208 13.37 11.45 11.70
CA GLY A 208 14.40 10.95 10.77
C GLY A 208 14.53 9.42 10.80
N ASP A 209 15.76 8.91 10.60
CA ASP A 209 16.05 7.49 10.48
C ASP A 209 16.13 6.79 11.84
N VAL A 210 15.05 6.85 12.61
CA VAL A 210 15.03 6.42 14.02
C VAL A 210 15.48 4.95 14.17
N PRO A 211 16.52 4.65 14.97
CA PRO A 211 17.00 3.29 15.22
C PRO A 211 16.00 2.44 16.03
N LEU A 212 16.16 1.12 15.92
CA LEU A 212 15.40 0.13 16.71
C LEU A 212 15.93 0.01 18.15
N ASP A 213 15.11 -0.53 19.06
CA ASP A 213 15.54 -0.99 20.38
C ASP A 213 16.57 -2.12 20.24
N ARG A 214 17.71 -1.96 20.91
CA ARG A 214 18.86 -2.87 20.95
C ARG A 214 19.38 -3.01 22.38
N GLU A 215 19.59 -4.25 22.79
CA GLU A 215 20.23 -4.62 24.06
C GLU A 215 21.76 -4.54 23.89
N PHE A 216 22.49 -4.23 24.97
CA PHE A 216 23.96 -4.28 25.01
C PHE A 216 24.71 -3.41 23.98
N GLY A 217 24.06 -2.35 23.47
CA GLY A 217 24.72 -1.26 22.72
C GLY A 217 25.29 -0.18 23.65
N SER A 218 25.99 0.79 23.06
CA SER A 218 26.53 1.95 23.77
C SER A 218 26.10 3.25 23.11
N ILE A 219 25.65 4.22 23.91
CA ILE A 219 25.41 5.60 23.48
C ILE A 219 26.43 6.54 24.12
N ALA A 220 26.94 7.51 23.36
CA ALA A 220 27.91 8.50 23.84
C ALA A 220 27.54 9.91 23.38
N ALA A 221 27.77 10.91 24.24
CA ALA A 221 27.51 12.32 23.95
C ALA A 221 28.78 13.02 23.42
N LEU A 222 28.82 13.33 22.12
CA LEU A 222 29.91 14.01 21.44
C LEU A 222 29.57 15.48 21.12
N ALA A 223 30.55 16.22 20.58
CA ALA A 223 30.39 17.61 20.16
C ALA A 223 29.78 18.51 21.27
N LEU A 224 30.29 18.37 22.50
CA LEU A 224 29.79 19.07 23.70
C LEU A 224 28.33 18.75 24.06
N GLY A 225 27.90 17.51 23.81
CA GLY A 225 26.52 17.06 24.05
C GLY A 225 25.50 17.61 23.05
N LYS A 226 25.95 18.05 21.86
CA LYS A 226 25.08 18.40 20.71
C LYS A 226 24.74 17.20 19.84
N GLN A 227 25.54 16.14 19.89
CA GLN A 227 25.34 14.90 19.15
C GLN A 227 25.36 13.70 20.10
N LEU A 228 24.41 12.78 19.98
CA LEU A 228 24.50 11.46 20.59
C LEU A 228 24.81 10.44 19.50
N VAL A 229 25.82 9.60 19.72
CA VAL A 229 26.19 8.52 18.80
C VAL A 229 25.92 7.18 19.48
N LEU A 230 25.10 6.36 18.84
CA LEU A 230 24.67 5.04 19.31
C LEU A 230 25.24 3.95 18.40
N TYR A 231 25.97 2.99 18.98
CA TYR A 231 26.65 1.91 18.26
C TYR A 231 26.42 0.53 18.90
N GLY A 232 26.55 -0.52 18.08
CA GLY A 232 26.52 -1.92 18.51
C GLY A 232 25.20 -2.39 19.08
N GLY A 233 25.24 -3.48 19.85
CA GLY A 233 24.06 -4.10 20.46
C GLY A 233 23.26 -5.00 19.51
N ALA A 234 22.22 -5.65 20.05
CA ALA A 234 21.34 -6.56 19.29
C ALA A 234 19.85 -6.25 19.54
N SER A 235 19.05 -6.22 18.47
CA SER A 235 17.61 -5.94 18.53
C SER A 235 16.79 -7.23 18.53
N LYS A 236 15.72 -7.27 19.33
CA LYS A 236 14.77 -8.39 19.37
C LYS A 236 13.89 -8.42 18.12
N ALA A 237 13.31 -7.28 17.71
CA ALA A 237 12.58 -7.18 16.43
C ALA A 237 13.38 -7.57 15.19
N ALA A 238 14.71 -7.36 15.18
CA ALA A 238 15.55 -7.75 14.05
C ALA A 238 15.98 -9.25 14.06
N GLY A 239 15.72 -9.96 15.15
CA GLY A 239 16.28 -11.29 15.43
C GLY A 239 17.71 -11.21 15.98
N ALA A 240 18.03 -12.10 16.92
CA ALA A 240 19.25 -12.08 17.73
C ALA A 240 20.60 -12.22 16.97
N LEU A 241 20.55 -12.39 15.64
CA LEU A 241 21.70 -12.57 14.74
C LEU A 241 21.73 -11.55 13.59
N SER A 242 20.93 -10.48 13.64
CA SER A 242 20.94 -9.43 12.61
C SER A 242 22.18 -8.54 12.72
N ASP A 243 23.25 -8.99 12.07
CA ASP A 243 24.52 -8.29 11.87
C ASP A 243 24.31 -6.84 11.39
N THR A 244 23.25 -6.58 10.61
CA THR A 244 22.82 -5.24 10.17
C THR A 244 22.56 -4.25 11.31
N VAL A 245 22.01 -4.66 12.46
CA VAL A 245 21.76 -3.74 13.59
C VAL A 245 23.03 -3.50 14.39
N GLY A 246 23.81 -4.56 14.64
CA GLY A 246 25.04 -4.46 15.43
C GLY A 246 26.16 -3.67 14.75
N ARG A 247 26.15 -3.56 13.42
CA ARG A 247 27.08 -2.70 12.66
C ARG A 247 26.59 -1.25 12.50
N GLU A 248 25.38 -0.93 12.95
CA GLU A 248 24.79 0.38 12.71
C GLU A 248 25.25 1.43 13.72
N VAL A 249 25.93 2.46 13.22
CA VAL A 249 26.02 3.76 13.89
C VAL A 249 24.74 4.56 13.56
N ALA A 250 24.03 4.97 14.61
CA ALA A 250 22.95 5.95 14.51
C ALA A 250 23.40 7.22 15.24
N VAL A 251 23.09 8.39 14.65
CA VAL A 251 23.55 9.69 15.15
C VAL A 251 22.34 10.58 15.36
N LEU A 252 22.16 11.09 16.58
CA LEU A 252 21.11 12.03 16.92
C LEU A 252 21.69 13.44 17.05
N ASN A 253 21.17 14.38 16.28
CA ASN A 253 21.35 15.79 16.55
C ASN A 253 20.36 16.22 17.66
N VAL A 254 20.89 16.63 18.81
CA VAL A 254 20.11 16.95 20.03
C VAL A 254 19.25 18.20 19.86
N GLU A 255 19.69 19.18 19.06
CA GLU A 255 19.01 20.47 18.88
C GLU A 255 17.82 20.36 17.91
N SER A 256 17.93 19.52 16.88
CA SER A 256 16.86 19.29 15.89
C SER A 256 15.98 18.08 16.19
N GLY A 257 16.44 17.16 17.05
CA GLY A 257 15.76 15.89 17.33
C GLY A 257 15.81 14.89 16.16
N VAL A 258 16.71 15.06 15.19
CA VAL A 258 16.78 14.22 13.99
C VAL A 258 17.85 13.13 14.15
N TRP A 259 17.43 11.88 13.95
CA TRP A 259 18.31 10.73 13.75
C TRP A 259 18.76 10.62 12.29
N GLU A 260 20.05 10.36 12.10
CA GLU A 260 20.69 10.05 10.83
C GLU A 260 21.43 8.71 10.92
N ARG A 261 21.43 7.94 9.83
CA ARG A 261 22.15 6.67 9.70
C ARG A 261 23.24 6.76 8.63
N PRO A 262 24.43 7.32 8.94
CA PRO A 262 25.50 7.50 7.96
C PRO A 262 25.98 6.14 7.41
N SER A 263 25.62 5.83 6.16
CA SER A 263 25.92 4.53 5.54
C SER A 263 27.43 4.24 5.42
N SER A 264 28.28 5.28 5.38
CA SER A 264 29.74 5.18 5.43
C SER A 264 30.30 4.53 6.70
N SER A 265 29.49 4.43 7.76
CA SER A 265 29.91 3.92 9.06
C SER A 265 29.73 2.41 9.24
N ARG A 266 29.11 1.69 8.30
CA ARG A 266 28.76 0.26 8.43
C ARG A 266 29.94 -0.70 8.14
N THR A 267 31.15 -0.35 8.57
CA THR A 267 32.39 -1.09 8.26
C THR A 267 32.96 -1.89 9.43
N LEU A 268 32.66 -1.51 10.68
CA LEU A 268 33.06 -2.29 11.87
C LEU A 268 32.11 -3.48 12.06
N ALA A 269 32.61 -4.59 12.60
CA ALA A 269 31.80 -5.78 12.87
C ALA A 269 30.86 -5.58 14.08
N ALA A 270 29.69 -6.24 14.03
CA ALA A 270 28.71 -6.18 15.11
C ALA A 270 29.30 -6.64 16.45
N SER A 271 29.09 -5.85 17.51
CA SER A 271 29.59 -6.14 18.86
C SER A 271 28.58 -5.74 19.95
N GLN A 272 28.33 -6.66 20.87
CA GLN A 272 27.46 -6.49 22.05
C GLN A 272 28.32 -6.40 23.32
N SER A 273 27.89 -5.63 24.32
CA SER A 273 28.62 -5.48 25.59
C SER A 273 30.08 -5.02 25.38
N HIS A 274 30.30 -4.22 24.33
CA HIS A 274 31.53 -3.47 24.10
C HIS A 274 31.53 -2.22 24.98
N SER A 275 32.68 -1.56 25.14
CA SER A 275 32.71 -0.18 25.63
C SER A 275 32.85 0.80 24.49
N ALA A 276 32.19 1.96 24.58
CA ALA A 276 32.35 3.07 23.66
C ALA A 276 32.55 4.35 24.46
N VAL A 277 33.70 5.00 24.30
CA VAL A 277 34.11 6.16 25.09
C VAL A 277 34.54 7.32 24.20
N VAL A 278 34.15 8.54 24.58
CA VAL A 278 34.56 9.76 23.87
C VAL A 278 36.02 10.04 24.17
N VAL A 279 36.81 10.30 23.13
CA VAL A 279 38.23 10.66 23.22
C VAL A 279 38.43 11.99 22.49
N GLY A 280 39.07 12.95 23.15
CA GLY A 280 39.10 14.34 22.68
C GLY A 280 37.68 14.94 22.55
N ARG A 281 37.38 15.55 21.39
CA ARG A 281 36.09 16.23 21.13
C ARG A 281 35.17 15.54 20.12
N THR A 282 35.74 14.82 19.15
CA THR A 282 35.02 14.31 17.96
C THR A 282 35.36 12.87 17.62
N LYS A 283 35.98 12.11 18.54
CA LYS A 283 36.27 10.68 18.35
C LYS A 283 35.50 9.84 19.36
N LEU A 284 34.94 8.73 18.90
CA LEU A 284 34.39 7.67 19.73
C LEU A 284 35.28 6.43 19.58
N LEU A 285 35.98 6.06 20.65
CA LEU A 285 36.78 4.84 20.70
C LEU A 285 35.91 3.69 21.18
N VAL A 286 35.86 2.61 20.42
CA VAL A 286 35.20 1.36 20.75
C VAL A 286 36.24 0.28 21.00
N PHE A 287 36.07 -0.48 22.08
CA PHE A 287 36.92 -1.62 22.41
C PHE A 287 36.08 -2.82 22.86
N GLY A 288 36.50 -4.00 22.41
CA GLY A 288 35.98 -5.30 22.84
C GLY A 288 34.50 -5.58 22.53
N GLY A 289 33.86 -6.33 23.42
CA GLY A 289 32.51 -6.88 23.28
C GLY A 289 32.46 -8.26 22.60
N LEU A 290 31.28 -8.86 22.59
CA LEU A 290 30.97 -10.15 21.97
C LEU A 290 30.44 -9.95 20.55
N ARG A 291 31.06 -10.63 19.59
CA ARG A 291 30.63 -10.71 18.19
C ARG A 291 29.49 -11.73 18.03
N GLY A 292 28.79 -11.68 16.90
CA GLY A 292 27.66 -12.57 16.59
C GLY A 292 28.03 -14.06 16.47
N ASP A 293 29.31 -14.39 16.34
CA ASP A 293 29.85 -15.76 16.37
C ASP A 293 30.20 -16.26 17.78
N GLY A 294 29.95 -15.46 18.82
CA GLY A 294 30.29 -15.75 20.21
C GLY A 294 31.74 -15.43 20.58
N SER A 295 32.58 -14.99 19.64
CA SER A 295 33.95 -14.58 19.96
C SER A 295 33.98 -13.22 20.66
N ALA A 296 34.82 -13.07 21.68
CA ALA A 296 35.13 -11.76 22.25
C ALA A 296 36.13 -11.03 21.34
N ALA A 297 35.96 -9.72 21.17
CA ALA A 297 36.90 -8.87 20.46
C ALA A 297 38.01 -8.33 21.40
N ALA A 298 39.19 -8.07 20.82
CA ALA A 298 40.31 -7.34 21.43
C ALA A 298 40.79 -6.18 20.54
N GLU A 299 40.01 -5.82 19.52
CA GLU A 299 40.34 -4.76 18.57
C GLU A 299 39.92 -3.40 19.11
N VAL A 300 40.71 -2.37 18.79
CA VAL A 300 40.35 -0.96 18.99
C VAL A 300 39.86 -0.42 17.66
N ALA A 301 38.71 0.24 17.67
CA ALA A 301 38.16 0.96 16.53
C ALA A 301 37.83 2.40 16.96
N VAL A 302 38.12 3.38 16.10
CA VAL A 302 37.90 4.80 16.41
C VAL A 302 37.02 5.41 15.33
N LEU A 303 35.78 5.73 15.67
CA LEU A 303 34.88 6.49 14.80
C LEU A 303 35.22 7.97 14.91
N ASN A 304 35.53 8.61 13.79
CA ASN A 304 35.58 10.06 13.70
C ASN A 304 34.16 10.59 13.42
N ALA A 305 33.62 11.40 14.32
CA ALA A 305 32.25 11.93 14.24
C ALA A 305 32.08 13.05 13.19
N ASP A 306 33.16 13.75 12.80
CA ASP A 306 33.08 14.78 11.76
C ASP A 306 32.89 14.17 10.36
N THR A 307 33.35 12.93 10.15
CA THR A 307 33.35 12.23 8.85
C THR A 307 32.53 10.96 8.83
N MET A 308 32.06 10.49 10.00
CA MET A 308 31.35 9.22 10.21
C MET A 308 32.05 8.03 9.54
N LYS A 309 33.38 7.96 9.75
CA LYS A 309 34.27 6.90 9.26
C LYS A 309 35.06 6.27 10.41
N TRP A 310 35.22 4.95 10.33
CA TRP A 310 36.06 4.19 11.25
C TRP A 310 37.53 4.24 10.83
N LEU A 311 38.40 4.47 11.81
CA LEU A 311 39.82 4.24 11.76
C LEU A 311 40.13 3.01 12.62
N MET A 312 40.90 2.06 12.09
CA MET A 312 41.43 0.93 12.84
C MET A 312 42.91 1.23 13.14
N PRO A 313 43.29 1.66 14.35
CA PRO A 313 44.67 2.00 14.66
C PRO A 313 45.56 0.76 14.61
N GLN A 314 46.75 0.87 14.03
CA GLN A 314 47.77 -0.17 14.17
C GLN A 314 48.31 -0.14 15.60
N ILE A 315 47.91 -1.13 16.40
CA ILE A 315 48.34 -1.28 17.78
C ILE A 315 49.83 -1.59 17.81
N LYS A 316 50.59 -0.81 18.60
CA LYS A 316 52.03 -1.00 18.78
C LYS A 316 52.31 -1.82 20.04
N GLY A 317 53.34 -2.67 19.97
CA GLY A 317 53.74 -3.57 21.06
C GLY A 317 53.07 -4.95 20.98
N SER A 318 53.60 -5.90 21.76
CA SER A 318 53.02 -7.22 21.98
C SER A 318 51.90 -7.22 23.02
N ASP A 319 52.03 -6.35 24.02
CA ASP A 319 51.24 -6.39 25.24
C ASP A 319 49.90 -5.70 25.00
N ARG A 320 48.81 -6.40 25.30
CA ARG A 320 47.45 -5.94 25.10
C ARG A 320 46.48 -6.69 26.02
N PRO A 321 45.36 -6.07 26.42
CA PRO A 321 44.31 -6.76 27.16
C PRO A 321 43.80 -8.01 26.43
N LEU A 322 43.43 -9.03 27.20
CA LEU A 322 42.64 -10.15 26.70
C LEU A 322 41.32 -9.66 26.07
N ALA A 323 40.85 -10.40 25.07
CA ALA A 323 39.55 -10.21 24.45
C ALA A 323 38.44 -10.35 25.50
N ARG A 324 37.56 -9.35 25.59
CA ARG A 324 36.64 -9.21 26.72
C ARG A 324 35.36 -8.45 26.38
N SER A 325 34.31 -8.72 27.14
CA SER A 325 33.00 -8.05 27.06
C SER A 325 32.49 -7.67 28.45
N GLY A 326 31.53 -6.75 28.53
CA GLY A 326 30.99 -6.22 29.79
C GLY A 326 32.03 -5.53 30.68
N HIS A 327 33.18 -5.16 30.11
CA HIS A 327 34.20 -4.37 30.80
C HIS A 327 33.77 -2.91 30.84
N SER A 328 34.29 -2.18 31.82
CA SER A 328 34.05 -0.75 31.96
C SER A 328 35.20 0.04 31.32
N SER A 329 34.92 1.22 30.79
CA SER A 329 35.99 2.13 30.33
C SER A 329 35.67 3.60 30.63
N CYS A 330 36.69 4.39 30.92
CA CYS A 330 36.60 5.85 30.93
C CYS A 330 37.83 6.48 30.25
N CYS A 331 37.70 7.72 29.78
CA CYS A 331 38.79 8.44 29.13
C CYS A 331 39.27 9.60 30.01
N ILE A 332 40.56 9.63 30.28
CA ILE A 332 41.24 10.70 31.02
C ILE A 332 42.19 11.38 30.04
N ARG A 333 41.84 12.59 29.63
CA ARG A 333 42.50 13.35 28.55
C ARG A 333 42.39 12.57 27.22
N GLU A 334 43.48 12.00 26.72
CA GLU A 334 43.51 11.18 25.48
C GLU A 334 43.89 9.72 25.77
N ARG A 335 43.75 9.27 27.03
CA ARG A 335 44.06 7.91 27.49
C ARG A 335 42.79 7.20 27.95
N VAL A 336 42.53 6.02 27.40
CA VAL A 336 41.37 5.20 27.76
C VAL A 336 41.81 4.15 28.77
N PHE A 337 41.20 4.16 29.95
CA PHE A 337 41.36 3.12 30.95
C PHE A 337 40.25 2.10 30.82
N VAL A 338 40.61 0.82 30.83
CA VAL A 338 39.71 -0.33 30.81
C VAL A 338 39.86 -1.10 32.10
N PHE A 339 38.73 -1.46 32.73
CA PHE A 339 38.68 -2.25 33.95
C PHE A 339 37.76 -3.47 33.79
N GLY A 340 38.26 -4.63 34.20
CA GLY A 340 37.47 -5.84 34.39
C GLY A 340 36.77 -6.37 33.13
N GLY A 341 35.52 -6.82 33.29
CA GLY A 341 34.72 -7.53 32.29
C GLY A 341 34.86 -9.06 32.38
N SER A 342 34.40 -9.75 31.35
CA SER A 342 34.56 -11.20 31.19
C SER A 342 35.19 -11.57 29.86
N THR A 343 36.02 -12.61 29.85
CA THR A 343 36.51 -13.27 28.63
C THR A 343 35.41 -14.11 27.97
N ALA A 344 35.67 -14.66 26.78
CA ALA A 344 34.70 -15.48 26.04
C ALA A 344 34.35 -16.81 26.74
N ASP A 345 35.26 -17.36 27.53
CA ASP A 345 35.08 -18.54 28.40
C ASP A 345 34.46 -18.20 29.77
N GLY A 346 34.05 -16.94 29.98
CA GLY A 346 33.30 -16.51 31.18
C GLY A 346 34.16 -16.17 32.40
N VAL A 347 35.49 -16.14 32.28
CA VAL A 347 36.38 -15.74 33.38
C VAL A 347 36.23 -14.24 33.62
N LEU A 348 35.84 -13.88 34.85
CA LEU A 348 35.73 -12.49 35.29
C LEU A 348 37.12 -11.90 35.59
N LEU A 349 37.27 -10.62 35.28
CA LEU A 349 38.52 -9.89 35.40
C LEU A 349 38.38 -8.68 36.36
N ASN A 350 39.51 -8.26 36.95
CA ASN A 350 39.67 -6.99 37.68
C ASN A 350 41.01 -6.29 37.33
N ASP A 351 41.61 -6.64 36.20
CA ASP A 351 42.82 -5.98 35.70
C ASP A 351 42.52 -4.57 35.18
N VAL A 352 43.55 -3.72 35.17
CA VAL A 352 43.49 -2.35 34.64
C VAL A 352 44.44 -2.24 33.46
N TRP A 353 43.91 -1.82 32.32
CA TRP A 353 44.68 -1.53 31.11
C TRP A 353 44.50 -0.09 30.69
N MET A 354 45.58 0.54 30.24
CA MET A 354 45.56 1.88 29.65
C MET A 354 45.89 1.78 28.17
N TYR A 355 45.03 2.32 27.31
CA TYR A 355 45.33 2.62 25.92
C TYR A 355 45.71 4.10 25.78
N ASP A 356 46.87 4.37 25.20
CA ASP A 356 47.35 5.72 24.93
C ASP A 356 47.22 6.01 23.42
N GLN A 357 46.39 6.99 23.07
CA GLN A 357 46.02 7.25 21.68
C GLN A 357 47.19 7.78 20.83
N ASP A 358 48.12 8.54 21.42
CA ASP A 358 49.25 9.12 20.69
C ASP A 358 50.28 8.06 20.32
N SER A 359 50.56 7.14 21.25
CA SER A 359 51.43 5.99 20.99
C SER A 359 50.75 4.90 20.16
N CYS A 360 49.42 4.81 20.18
CA CYS A 360 48.62 3.65 19.75
C CYS A 360 49.01 2.35 20.47
N GLY A 361 49.49 2.44 21.71
CA GLY A 361 49.94 1.31 22.53
C GLY A 361 49.01 1.02 23.71
N TRP A 362 49.06 -0.22 24.18
CA TRP A 362 48.47 -0.61 25.47
C TRP A 362 49.56 -0.68 26.55
N SER A 363 49.15 -0.55 27.81
CA SER A 363 49.99 -0.78 28.98
C SER A 363 49.16 -1.39 30.10
N HIS A 364 49.65 -2.49 30.68
CA HIS A 364 49.07 -3.06 31.89
C HIS A 364 49.43 -2.17 33.09
N ILE A 365 48.44 -1.80 33.89
CA ILE A 365 48.63 -0.94 35.06
C ILE A 365 48.60 -1.82 36.30
N SER A 366 49.77 -2.05 36.89
CA SER A 366 49.89 -2.75 38.17
C SER A 366 49.30 -1.90 39.29
N THR A 367 48.19 -2.36 39.87
CA THR A 367 47.49 -1.64 40.96
C THR A 367 47.57 -2.37 42.30
N PHE A 368 47.55 -1.59 43.38
CA PHE A 368 47.73 -2.06 44.76
C PHE A 368 46.52 -1.68 45.64
N GLY A 369 46.60 -1.98 46.95
CA GLY A 369 45.55 -1.62 47.91
C GLY A 369 44.35 -2.57 47.90
N THR A 370 43.15 -2.03 48.15
CA THR A 370 41.91 -2.81 48.20
C THR A 370 41.34 -2.97 46.79
N VAL A 371 41.97 -3.82 45.98
CA VAL A 371 41.56 -4.07 44.59
C VAL A 371 40.11 -4.59 44.55
N PRO A 372 39.22 -4.06 43.70
CA PRO A 372 37.86 -4.56 43.59
C PRO A 372 37.82 -6.01 43.11
N ALA A 373 36.84 -6.78 43.57
CA ALA A 373 36.62 -8.16 43.11
C ALA A 373 36.39 -8.21 41.58
N PRO A 374 36.83 -9.29 40.88
CA PRO A 374 36.54 -9.55 39.48
C PRO A 374 35.06 -9.41 39.16
N ARG A 375 34.74 -8.64 38.10
CA ARG A 375 33.35 -8.27 37.80
C ARG A 375 33.11 -7.88 36.35
N THR A 376 31.88 -8.09 35.91
CA THR A 376 31.36 -7.64 34.60
C THR A 376 30.19 -6.68 34.80
N GLY A 377 29.88 -5.86 33.79
CA GLY A 377 28.77 -4.90 33.83
C GLY A 377 28.92 -3.79 34.86
N ALA A 378 30.13 -3.51 35.35
CA ALA A 378 30.36 -2.39 36.27
C ALA A 378 30.32 -1.05 35.50
N ALA A 379 29.98 0.03 36.21
CA ALA A 379 30.08 1.38 35.68
C ALA A 379 31.47 1.95 36.02
N ALA A 380 32.14 2.61 35.06
CA ALA A 380 33.39 3.33 35.33
C ALA A 380 33.35 4.77 34.83
N THR A 381 34.02 5.65 35.57
CA THR A 381 34.11 7.07 35.26
C THR A 381 35.38 7.66 35.88
N CYS A 382 35.63 8.96 35.71
CA CYS A 382 36.82 9.62 36.21
C CYS A 382 36.53 11.06 36.64
N THR A 383 37.36 11.57 37.54
CA THR A 383 37.34 12.98 37.97
C THR A 383 37.83 13.92 36.87
N ASP A 384 37.28 15.14 36.83
CA ASP A 384 37.65 16.17 35.84
C ASP A 384 39.13 16.57 35.88
N ASP A 385 39.78 16.45 37.05
CA ASP A 385 41.22 16.69 37.22
C ASP A 385 42.10 15.52 36.72
N GLY A 386 41.49 14.37 36.42
CA GLY A 386 42.13 13.16 35.96
C GLY A 386 42.93 12.40 37.03
N ARG A 387 42.74 12.68 38.33
CA ARG A 387 43.51 12.03 39.41
C ARG A 387 42.92 10.71 39.90
N ARG A 388 41.60 10.52 39.76
CA ARG A 388 40.90 9.33 40.24
C ARG A 388 39.97 8.75 39.18
N LEU A 389 40.06 7.43 39.01
CA LEU A 389 39.08 6.61 38.30
C LEU A 389 38.15 5.97 39.34
N TYR A 390 36.84 6.02 39.11
CA TYR A 390 35.82 5.41 39.98
C TYR A 390 35.17 4.22 39.28
N VAL A 391 34.92 3.16 40.04
CA VAL A 391 34.15 1.97 39.62
C VAL A 391 32.97 1.80 40.58
N PHE A 392 31.78 1.55 40.03
CA PHE A 392 30.57 1.27 40.78
C PHE A 392 29.88 -0.02 40.29
N GLY A 393 29.43 -0.84 41.24
CA GLY A 393 28.52 -1.95 40.99
C GLY A 393 29.07 -3.03 40.05
N GLY A 394 28.20 -3.60 39.21
CA GLY A 394 28.49 -4.75 38.35
C GLY A 394 28.12 -6.08 39.01
N HIS A 395 28.53 -7.19 38.38
CA HIS A 395 28.23 -8.56 38.81
C HIS A 395 29.52 -9.34 39.08
N ASP A 396 29.66 -9.91 40.28
CA ASP A 396 30.87 -10.67 40.73
C ASP A 396 30.87 -12.16 40.33
N GLY A 397 29.86 -12.59 39.57
CA GLY A 397 29.65 -13.98 39.17
C GLY A 397 28.62 -14.71 40.05
N GLY A 398 28.36 -14.22 41.26
CA GLY A 398 27.30 -14.73 42.13
C GLY A 398 26.16 -13.71 42.39
N ARG A 399 26.45 -12.41 42.35
CA ARG A 399 25.49 -11.34 42.68
C ARG A 399 25.83 -10.02 42.00
N CYS A 400 24.81 -9.17 41.86
CA CYS A 400 25.00 -7.75 41.61
C CYS A 400 25.61 -7.05 42.82
N LEU A 401 26.34 -5.96 42.58
CA LEU A 401 27.03 -5.15 43.57
C LEU A 401 26.51 -3.69 43.58
N ASN A 402 26.76 -2.98 44.67
CA ASN A 402 26.58 -1.52 44.79
C ASN A 402 27.76 -0.85 45.52
N ASP A 403 28.92 -1.53 45.59
CA ASP A 403 30.14 -0.93 46.13
C ASP A 403 30.70 0.13 45.18
N VAL A 404 31.36 1.13 45.75
CA VAL A 404 32.12 2.16 45.03
C VAL A 404 33.58 2.02 45.42
N HIS A 405 34.46 1.91 44.44
CA HIS A 405 35.90 1.96 44.62
C HIS A 405 36.49 3.08 43.77
N TYR A 406 37.63 3.62 44.19
CA TYR A 406 38.43 4.51 43.37
C TYR A 406 39.88 4.06 43.30
N LEU A 407 40.49 4.28 42.15
CA LEU A 407 41.91 4.14 41.89
C LEU A 407 42.54 5.54 41.94
N ASP A 408 43.43 5.78 42.90
CA ASP A 408 44.36 6.92 42.88
C ASP A 408 45.38 6.65 41.75
N LEU A 409 45.36 7.48 40.70
CA LEU A 409 46.17 7.27 39.50
C LEU A 409 47.62 7.77 39.63
N GLU A 410 47.94 8.48 40.71
CA GLU A 410 49.32 8.86 41.04
C GLU A 410 50.00 7.72 41.82
N LYS A 411 49.27 7.09 42.74
CA LYS A 411 49.77 5.98 43.59
C LYS A 411 49.44 4.58 43.06
N LEU A 412 48.67 4.48 41.98
CA LEU A 412 48.10 3.24 41.44
C LEU A 412 47.47 2.36 42.53
N THR A 413 46.79 2.98 43.50
CA THR A 413 46.26 2.31 44.69
C THR A 413 44.74 2.41 44.73
N TRP A 414 44.07 1.26 44.82
CA TRP A 414 42.64 1.15 45.01
C TRP A 414 42.24 1.38 46.46
N SER A 415 41.09 2.03 46.65
CA SER A 415 40.45 2.20 47.95
C SER A 415 38.93 2.20 47.81
N PRO A 416 38.19 1.60 48.76
CA PRO A 416 36.74 1.70 48.79
C PRO A 416 36.32 3.12 49.19
N VAL A 417 35.22 3.61 48.63
CA VAL A 417 34.55 4.80 49.17
C VAL A 417 33.66 4.33 50.32
N ALA A 418 34.07 4.65 51.54
CA ALA A 418 33.28 4.35 52.72
C ALA A 418 32.07 5.31 52.79
N VAL A 419 30.91 4.84 52.32
CA VAL A 419 29.66 5.60 52.39
C VAL A 419 28.99 5.34 53.74
N HIS A 420 28.69 6.41 54.46
CA HIS A 420 28.24 6.32 55.86
C HIS A 420 26.79 6.81 56.08
N MET A 421 26.23 7.53 55.10
CA MET A 421 24.92 8.19 55.22
C MET A 421 24.12 8.10 53.91
N GLY A 422 22.81 8.35 53.99
CA GLY A 422 21.92 8.37 52.83
C GLY A 422 21.47 6.98 52.33
N GLN A 423 20.60 6.94 51.33
CA GLN A 423 20.05 5.70 50.80
C GLN A 423 20.82 5.24 49.56
N ALA A 424 21.71 4.26 49.75
CA ALA A 424 22.47 3.67 48.66
C ALA A 424 21.58 3.04 47.56
N PRO A 425 22.00 3.08 46.28
CA PRO A 425 21.32 2.36 45.21
C PRO A 425 21.20 0.86 45.48
N GLU A 426 20.08 0.25 45.01
CA GLU A 426 19.97 -1.21 44.88
C GLU A 426 21.17 -1.75 44.06
N PRO A 427 21.77 -2.90 44.47
CA PRO A 427 22.79 -3.59 43.69
C PRO A 427 22.37 -3.83 42.25
N ARG A 428 23.27 -3.46 41.32
CA ARG A 428 22.96 -3.40 39.90
C ARG A 428 24.18 -3.61 39.01
N ASP A 429 23.94 -4.18 37.84
CA ASP A 429 24.89 -4.24 36.73
C ASP A 429 24.39 -3.39 35.53
N GLY A 430 25.27 -3.20 34.55
CA GLY A 430 25.00 -2.45 33.32
C GLY A 430 24.66 -0.96 33.54
N ALA A 431 24.85 -0.40 34.73
CA ALA A 431 24.60 1.01 35.00
C ALA A 431 25.61 1.93 34.31
N VAL A 432 25.26 3.20 34.10
CA VAL A 432 26.19 4.24 33.63
C VAL A 432 26.58 5.18 34.77
N ALA A 433 27.84 5.64 34.74
CA ALA A 433 28.43 6.51 35.76
C ALA A 433 29.03 7.78 35.15
N HIS A 434 28.87 8.91 35.83
CA HIS A 434 29.51 10.18 35.48
C HIS A 434 29.91 10.94 36.74
N VAL A 435 31.13 11.47 36.81
CA VAL A 435 31.47 12.49 37.81
C VAL A 435 31.20 13.86 37.22
N THR A 436 30.56 14.74 37.99
CA THR A 436 30.43 16.17 37.67
C THR A 436 30.78 16.98 38.92
N GLY A 437 31.89 17.73 38.87
CA GLY A 437 32.41 18.42 40.04
C GLY A 437 32.73 17.46 41.18
N LYS A 438 32.01 17.58 42.30
CA LYS A 438 32.18 16.71 43.48
C LYS A 438 31.25 15.50 43.56
N TYR A 439 30.37 15.28 42.58
CA TYR A 439 29.32 14.28 42.68
C TYR A 439 29.53 13.13 41.67
N LEU A 440 29.45 11.90 42.15
CA LEU A 440 29.32 10.70 41.32
C LEU A 440 27.85 10.42 41.06
N LEU A 441 27.43 10.54 39.80
CA LEU A 441 26.11 10.20 39.30
C LEU A 441 26.10 8.76 38.80
N ILE A 442 25.09 7.99 39.21
CA ILE A 442 24.78 6.64 38.72
C ILE A 442 23.36 6.65 38.16
N ALA A 443 23.16 6.21 36.92
CA ALA A 443 21.82 6.07 36.34
C ALA A 443 21.57 4.69 35.73
N GLY A 444 20.32 4.24 35.89
CA GLY A 444 19.80 3.02 35.28
C GLY A 444 20.49 1.74 35.76
N GLY A 445 20.68 0.79 34.84
CA GLY A 445 21.20 -0.55 35.08
C GLY A 445 20.09 -1.61 35.27
N CYS A 446 20.48 -2.84 35.57
CA CYS A 446 19.58 -3.92 35.92
C CYS A 446 19.84 -4.37 37.36
N SER A 447 18.76 -4.61 38.12
CA SER A 447 18.83 -5.13 39.48
C SER A 447 19.05 -6.65 39.49
N ALA A 448 19.46 -7.21 40.63
CA ALA A 448 19.66 -8.66 40.80
C ALA A 448 18.44 -9.53 40.43
N ALA A 449 17.23 -8.94 40.39
CA ALA A 449 16.00 -9.60 39.94
C ALA A 449 15.73 -9.45 38.43
N GLY A 450 16.71 -9.01 37.63
CA GLY A 450 16.58 -8.75 36.19
C GLY A 450 15.75 -7.52 35.84
N ARG A 451 15.40 -6.69 36.82
CA ARG A 451 14.58 -5.48 36.61
C ARG A 451 15.46 -4.34 36.09
N CYS A 452 15.14 -3.80 34.91
CA CYS A 452 15.67 -2.50 34.51
C CYS A 452 15.27 -1.42 35.53
N LEU A 453 16.26 -0.66 35.96
CA LEU A 453 16.15 0.49 36.85
C LEU A 453 16.16 1.75 35.99
N GLY A 454 15.41 2.77 36.43
CA GLY A 454 15.32 4.08 35.78
C GLY A 454 15.68 5.24 36.71
N ASP A 455 16.13 4.93 37.93
CA ASP A 455 16.52 5.92 38.92
C ASP A 455 17.91 6.50 38.61
N THR A 456 18.11 7.75 39.05
CA THR A 456 19.39 8.45 39.03
C THR A 456 19.77 8.81 40.46
N ARG A 457 20.94 8.36 40.90
CA ARG A 457 21.48 8.57 42.26
C ARG A 457 22.75 9.41 42.20
N ALA A 458 22.94 10.26 43.20
CA ALA A 458 24.16 11.04 43.36
C ALA A 458 24.85 10.70 44.69
N LEU A 459 26.18 10.61 44.66
CA LEU A 459 27.05 10.47 45.83
C LEU A 459 27.99 11.68 45.90
N ASP A 460 27.94 12.43 47.01
CA ASP A 460 28.96 13.46 47.31
C ASP A 460 30.29 12.75 47.65
N LEU A 461 31.36 13.06 46.90
CA LEU A 461 32.66 12.39 47.02
C LEU A 461 33.57 12.95 48.14
N TYR A 462 33.22 14.08 48.76
CA TYR A 462 33.94 14.64 49.91
C TYR A 462 33.26 14.30 51.24
N SER A 463 31.92 14.25 51.25
CA SER A 463 31.14 13.78 52.39
C SER A 463 30.25 12.62 51.96
N PRO A 464 30.78 11.37 51.91
CA PRO A 464 30.11 10.20 51.33
C PRO A 464 28.68 9.93 51.85
N ARG A 465 27.71 10.48 51.11
CA ARG A 465 26.27 10.27 51.31
C ARG A 465 25.54 10.13 49.97
N TRP A 466 24.59 9.20 49.90
CA TRP A 466 23.75 8.98 48.71
C TRP A 466 22.42 9.73 48.78
N GLU A 467 22.04 10.38 47.69
CA GLU A 467 20.72 10.97 47.49
C GLU A 467 20.08 10.57 46.15
N CYS A 468 18.76 10.70 46.07
CA CYS A 468 17.96 10.36 44.91
C CYS A 468 17.72 11.61 44.06
N LEU A 469 18.34 11.69 42.89
CA LEU A 469 18.12 12.79 41.95
C LEU A 469 16.81 12.60 41.17
N ASP A 470 16.54 11.36 40.76
CA ASP A 470 15.33 10.92 40.06
C ASP A 470 15.02 9.50 40.54
N ASP A 471 13.79 9.24 40.98
CA ASP A 471 13.36 7.90 41.42
C ASP A 471 12.92 7.00 40.26
N GLY A 472 12.84 7.56 39.04
CA GLY A 472 12.36 6.86 37.86
C GLY A 472 10.84 6.61 37.88
N ALA A 473 10.06 7.31 38.72
CA ALA A 473 8.61 7.12 38.81
C ALA A 473 7.88 7.42 37.49
N TRP A 474 8.44 8.29 36.65
CA TRP A 474 7.96 8.52 35.28
C TRP A 474 8.01 7.25 34.41
N ALA A 475 8.93 6.31 34.69
CA ALA A 475 9.01 4.99 34.03
C ALA A 475 8.04 3.95 34.62
N ALA A 476 7.22 4.32 35.61
CA ALA A 476 6.14 3.49 36.17
C ALA A 476 4.75 3.87 35.63
N GLY A 477 4.58 5.08 35.06
CA GLY A 477 3.29 5.62 34.62
C GLY A 477 2.79 5.14 33.26
N VAL A 478 3.61 4.43 32.47
CA VAL A 478 3.26 3.96 31.12
C VAL A 478 3.84 2.56 30.88
N MET A 479 3.08 1.66 30.25
CA MET A 479 3.41 0.22 30.11
C MET A 479 4.57 -0.11 29.14
N TRP A 480 5.46 0.85 28.84
CA TRP A 480 6.45 0.71 27.77
C TRP A 480 7.84 0.38 28.32
N LEU A 481 8.64 -0.29 27.48
CA LEU A 481 9.97 -0.80 27.79
C LEU A 481 10.80 0.22 28.57
N LYS A 482 11.11 -0.09 29.84
CA LYS A 482 11.91 0.77 30.71
C LYS A 482 13.23 1.14 30.00
N PRO A 483 13.61 2.43 29.94
CA PRO A 483 14.81 2.83 29.23
C PRO A 483 16.03 2.15 29.85
N ARG A 484 16.84 1.56 28.98
CA ARG A 484 18.04 0.82 29.32
C ARG A 484 19.17 1.82 29.55
N ALA A 485 20.13 1.49 30.42
CA ALA A 485 21.34 2.31 30.58
C ALA A 485 22.15 2.46 29.27
N ALA A 486 22.01 1.53 28.32
CA ALA A 486 22.51 1.63 26.94
C ALA A 486 21.99 2.86 26.16
N TYR A 487 20.98 3.58 26.69
CA TYR A 487 20.41 4.80 26.13
C TYR A 487 20.58 6.03 27.02
N ILE A 488 21.36 5.91 28.09
CA ILE A 488 21.67 7.01 28.99
C ILE A 488 23.10 7.49 28.71
N ALA A 489 23.24 8.71 28.23
CA ALA A 489 24.53 9.39 28.10
C ALA A 489 24.60 10.57 29.06
N PHE A 490 25.79 10.83 29.61
CA PHE A 490 26.06 12.04 30.37
C PHE A 490 27.01 12.97 29.60
N PHE A 491 26.82 14.27 29.74
CA PHE A 491 27.81 15.28 29.37
C PHE A 491 27.75 16.46 30.34
N GLY A 492 28.72 16.54 31.25
CA GLY A 492 28.77 17.56 32.30
C GLY A 492 27.54 17.47 33.19
N ASN A 493 26.78 18.58 33.25
CA ASN A 493 25.59 18.69 34.07
C ASN A 493 24.29 18.17 33.41
N ARG A 494 24.38 17.48 32.26
CA ARG A 494 23.22 16.96 31.50
C ARG A 494 23.24 15.45 31.38
N GLN A 495 22.09 14.84 31.63
CA GLN A 495 21.76 13.45 31.34
C GLN A 495 20.79 13.39 30.15
N PHE A 496 21.18 12.66 29.11
CA PHE A 496 20.34 12.35 27.96
C PHE A 496 19.82 10.93 28.11
N THR A 497 18.50 10.76 28.14
CA THR A 497 17.84 9.46 28.21
C THR A 497 16.99 9.28 26.97
N VAL A 498 17.40 8.42 26.05
CA VAL A 498 16.60 8.05 24.87
C VAL A 498 15.67 6.89 25.23
N LYS A 499 14.41 6.94 24.80
CA LYS A 499 13.39 5.94 25.17
C LYS A 499 12.81 5.21 23.95
N PRO A 500 12.61 3.88 24.03
CA PRO A 500 11.87 3.12 23.03
C PRO A 500 10.36 3.37 23.13
N SER A 501 9.68 3.34 21.98
CA SER A 501 8.22 3.34 21.83
C SER A 501 7.64 1.92 21.82
N MET A 502 6.30 1.80 21.77
CA MET A 502 5.60 0.52 21.62
C MET A 502 6.09 -0.31 20.42
N HIS A 503 6.62 0.35 19.38
CA HIS A 503 7.04 -0.26 18.12
C HIS A 503 8.55 -0.54 18.08
N GLU A 504 9.20 -0.69 19.24
CA GLU A 504 10.65 -0.90 19.39
C GLU A 504 11.50 0.14 18.63
N LYS A 505 11.07 1.41 18.60
CA LYS A 505 11.81 2.53 17.98
C LYS A 505 12.12 3.65 18.97
N LEU A 506 13.33 4.21 18.90
CA LEU A 506 13.84 5.22 19.83
C LEU A 506 13.26 6.64 19.57
N TRP A 507 12.01 6.88 19.96
CA TRP A 507 11.21 8.06 19.56
C TRP A 507 11.19 9.24 20.53
N GLU A 508 11.68 9.09 21.75
CA GLU A 508 11.67 10.18 22.75
C GLU A 508 13.08 10.40 23.30
N LEU A 509 13.48 11.68 23.39
CA LEU A 509 14.63 12.12 24.17
C LEU A 509 14.12 12.89 25.38
N GLN A 510 14.50 12.42 26.56
CA GLN A 510 14.43 13.21 27.79
C GLN A 510 15.83 13.77 28.06
N ILE A 511 15.93 15.08 28.30
CA ILE A 511 17.14 15.72 28.79
C ILE A 511 16.86 16.21 30.21
N THR A 512 17.55 15.65 31.18
CA THR A 512 17.56 16.15 32.57
C THR A 512 18.85 16.94 32.78
N GLU A 513 18.70 18.22 33.12
CA GLU A 513 19.80 19.15 33.37
C GLU A 513 19.77 19.61 34.84
N TRP A 514 20.92 19.52 35.51
CA TRP A 514 21.10 19.94 36.90
C TRP A 514 21.93 21.22 36.92
N SER A 515 21.54 22.25 37.68
CA SER A 515 22.42 23.38 37.98
C SER A 515 23.02 23.17 39.36
N LEU A 516 24.35 22.99 39.42
CA LEU A 516 25.08 22.84 40.68
C LEU A 516 25.03 24.16 41.47
N PRO A 517 25.02 24.13 42.82
CA PRO A 517 25.05 25.33 43.66
C PRO A 517 26.19 26.30 43.29
N GLU A 518 27.40 25.78 43.05
CA GLU A 518 28.56 26.57 42.62
C GLU A 518 28.35 27.27 41.26
N ASP A 519 27.70 26.60 40.30
CA ASP A 519 27.44 27.16 38.97
C ASP A 519 26.33 28.22 39.02
N ILE A 520 25.32 28.03 39.88
CA ILE A 520 24.34 29.06 40.21
C ILE A 520 25.06 30.31 40.75
N GLU A 521 26.05 30.15 41.63
CA GLU A 521 26.85 31.27 42.13
C GLU A 521 27.79 31.90 41.08
N ARG A 522 28.41 31.11 40.20
CA ARG A 522 29.24 31.64 39.09
C ARG A 522 28.40 32.41 38.07
N LEU A 523 27.21 31.93 37.73
CA LEU A 523 26.24 32.63 36.88
C LEU A 523 25.78 33.95 37.52
N ARG A 524 25.55 33.97 38.84
CA ARG A 524 25.31 35.21 39.61
C ARG A 524 26.51 36.16 39.52
N ALA A 525 27.73 35.67 39.73
CA ALA A 525 28.94 36.49 39.78
C ALA A 525 29.33 37.12 38.43
N ASN A 526 29.22 36.38 37.33
CA ASN A 526 29.54 36.90 36.00
C ASN A 526 28.53 37.97 35.56
N ARG A 527 27.21 37.76 35.78
CA ARG A 527 26.19 38.78 35.48
C ARG A 527 26.34 40.06 36.33
N ARG A 528 26.84 39.97 37.57
CA ARG A 528 27.17 41.17 38.39
C ARG A 528 28.28 42.01 37.74
N LYS A 529 29.25 41.40 37.06
CA LYS A 529 30.31 42.12 36.33
C LYS A 529 29.79 42.79 35.06
N ASP A 530 29.01 42.08 34.24
CA ASP A 530 28.50 42.60 32.96
C ASP A 530 27.50 43.76 33.14
N MET A 531 26.80 43.82 34.28
CA MET A 531 25.79 44.83 34.56
C MET A 531 26.33 46.06 35.33
N GLY A 532 27.57 46.02 35.86
CA GLY A 532 28.17 47.15 36.58
C GLY A 532 27.52 47.52 37.92
N PHE A 533 26.72 46.64 38.52
CA PHE A 533 26.03 46.88 39.80
C PHE A 533 26.66 46.08 40.95
N SER A 534 26.88 46.75 42.09
CA SER A 534 27.45 46.17 43.31
C SER A 534 26.45 46.10 44.49
N GLU A 535 25.15 45.97 44.21
CA GLU A 535 24.13 45.73 45.24
C GLU A 535 23.80 44.24 45.34
N LYS A 536 23.59 43.76 46.58
CA LYS A 536 23.09 42.41 46.85
C LYS A 536 21.66 42.27 46.30
N LEU A 537 21.32 41.09 45.80
CA LEU A 537 20.19 40.91 44.89
C LEU A 537 19.09 40.07 45.56
N GLU A 538 18.73 40.49 46.78
CA GLU A 538 17.96 39.68 47.73
C GLU A 538 16.47 39.62 47.36
N LEU A 539 15.82 38.49 47.70
CA LEU A 539 14.36 38.51 47.93
C LEU A 539 14.11 39.52 49.06
N GLY A 540 13.26 40.51 48.79
CA GLY A 540 13.15 41.72 49.62
C GLY A 540 12.86 41.39 51.09
N ASP A 541 13.43 42.18 52.00
CA ASP A 541 13.25 41.99 53.45
C ASP A 541 11.80 42.23 53.92
N ASP A 542 10.92 42.74 53.04
CA ASP A 542 9.46 42.80 53.20
C ASP A 542 8.75 41.43 53.24
N ALA A 543 9.48 40.35 53.53
CA ALA A 543 8.93 38.99 53.58
C ALA A 543 8.18 38.74 54.90
N ILE A 544 6.88 39.00 54.91
CA ILE A 544 6.02 38.82 56.08
C ILE A 544 5.75 37.32 56.29
N CYS A 545 6.48 36.74 57.25
CA CYS A 545 6.28 35.36 57.69
C CYS A 545 5.17 35.30 58.74
N GLY A 546 4.08 34.59 58.43
CA GLY A 546 3.02 34.23 59.38
C GLY A 546 3.21 32.84 59.96
N VAL A 547 2.26 32.39 60.77
CA VAL A 547 2.25 31.04 61.39
C VAL A 547 2.03 29.95 60.32
N SER A 548 1.19 30.22 59.31
CA SER A 548 0.89 29.30 58.20
C SER A 548 0.90 29.96 56.84
N SER A 549 1.47 31.16 56.74
CA SER A 549 1.54 31.96 55.52
C SER A 549 2.91 32.62 55.36
N LEU A 550 3.25 32.97 54.13
CA LEU A 550 4.41 33.77 53.81
C LEU A 550 4.07 34.70 52.65
N GLU A 551 4.25 36.00 52.85
CA GLU A 551 4.09 37.02 51.82
C GLU A 551 5.44 37.61 51.48
N LEU A 552 5.73 37.79 50.19
CA LEU A 552 6.96 38.43 49.75
C LEU A 552 6.72 39.23 48.46
N SER A 553 7.60 40.19 48.21
CA SER A 553 7.68 40.83 46.89
C SER A 553 9.06 40.60 46.28
N TRP A 554 9.09 40.37 44.97
CA TRP A 554 10.33 40.28 44.21
C TRP A 554 10.19 41.03 42.91
N ARG A 555 11.02 42.07 42.74
CA ARG A 555 11.08 42.86 41.52
C ARG A 555 12.41 42.59 40.80
N PRO A 556 12.38 42.29 39.49
CA PRO A 556 13.61 42.06 38.74
C PRO A 556 14.36 43.39 38.49
N PRO A 557 15.70 43.42 38.45
CA PRO A 557 16.47 44.67 38.40
C PRO A 557 16.62 45.28 36.99
N THR A 558 15.82 44.84 36.01
CA THR A 558 16.05 45.14 34.59
C THR A 558 15.14 46.25 34.08
N LYS A 559 15.64 47.07 33.13
CA LYS A 559 14.82 48.02 32.35
C LYS A 559 13.74 47.36 31.47
N ASN A 560 13.72 46.02 31.42
CA ASN A 560 12.80 45.22 30.62
C ASN A 560 11.76 44.51 31.51
N SER A 561 11.46 45.01 32.71
CA SER A 561 10.37 44.51 33.57
C SER A 561 9.06 44.32 32.82
N ASP A 562 8.82 45.19 31.84
CA ASP A 562 7.58 45.30 31.07
C ASP A 562 7.43 44.19 30.01
N ARG A 563 8.53 43.48 29.71
CA ARG A 563 8.56 42.29 28.83
C ARG A 563 8.34 40.98 29.58
N ILE A 564 8.09 41.02 30.89
CA ILE A 564 7.87 39.80 31.68
C ILE A 564 6.44 39.31 31.50
N GLU A 565 6.31 38.18 30.80
CA GLU A 565 5.03 37.56 30.49
C GLU A 565 4.38 36.94 31.73
N ARG A 566 5.20 36.34 32.62
CA ARG A 566 4.78 35.66 33.85
C ARG A 566 5.94 35.45 34.84
N TYR A 567 5.58 35.41 36.12
CA TYR A 567 6.41 34.93 37.22
C TYR A 567 5.98 33.52 37.65
N LYS A 568 6.91 32.74 38.20
CA LYS A 568 6.67 31.52 38.98
C LYS A 568 7.34 31.64 40.35
N LEU A 569 6.62 31.37 41.44
CA LEU A 569 7.22 31.17 42.76
C LEU A 569 7.30 29.67 43.07
N MET A 570 8.51 29.20 43.32
CA MET A 570 8.79 27.86 43.83
C MET A 570 9.16 27.94 45.31
N ILE A 571 8.71 26.96 46.07
CA ILE A 571 9.02 26.82 47.50
C ILE A 571 9.42 25.38 47.77
N ALA A 572 10.54 25.20 48.45
CA ALA A 572 10.98 23.91 48.96
C ALA A 572 11.05 23.92 50.49
N THR A 573 10.73 22.81 51.15
CA THR A 573 11.10 22.59 52.56
C THR A 573 12.54 22.09 52.66
N GLY A 574 13.15 22.16 53.85
CA GLY A 574 14.39 21.42 54.17
C GLY A 574 14.27 19.88 54.04
N THR A 575 13.07 19.35 53.77
CA THR A 575 12.84 17.93 53.42
C THR A 575 12.64 17.71 51.91
N GLY A 576 13.02 18.67 51.07
CA GLY A 576 12.99 18.55 49.60
C GLY A 576 11.61 18.63 48.95
N VAL A 577 10.52 18.94 49.69
CA VAL A 577 9.17 19.01 49.09
C VAL A 577 9.01 20.33 48.35
N VAL A 578 9.14 20.27 47.03
CA VAL A 578 8.96 21.40 46.11
C VAL A 578 7.47 21.57 45.78
N LYS A 579 6.99 22.81 45.77
CA LYS A 579 5.71 23.17 45.14
C LYS A 579 5.89 24.42 44.28
N ASP A 580 5.31 24.40 43.09
CA ASP A 580 4.90 25.61 42.37
C ASP A 580 3.71 26.19 43.15
N VAL A 581 3.89 27.35 43.78
CA VAL A 581 2.87 27.94 44.66
C VAL A 581 2.19 29.17 44.05
N TYR A 582 2.83 29.78 43.04
CA TYR A 582 2.23 30.85 42.26
C TYR A 582 2.72 30.80 40.81
N GLN A 583 1.81 31.01 39.86
CA GLN A 583 2.13 31.31 38.48
C GLN A 583 1.17 32.41 37.99
N GLY A 584 1.70 33.56 37.62
CA GLY A 584 0.89 34.74 37.29
C GLY A 584 1.74 35.96 36.92
N ARG A 585 1.13 37.13 36.72
CA ARG A 585 1.83 38.36 36.28
C ARG A 585 2.30 39.26 37.40
N GLU A 586 1.94 38.98 38.64
CA GLU A 586 2.24 39.87 39.77
C GLU A 586 3.64 39.59 40.35
N SER A 587 4.31 40.65 40.77
CA SER A 587 5.62 40.62 41.46
C SER A 587 5.50 40.53 42.98
N ARG A 588 4.29 40.24 43.48
CA ARG A 588 3.97 40.01 44.89
C ARG A 588 3.32 38.64 45.02
N PHE A 589 3.74 37.88 46.01
CA PHE A 589 3.36 36.49 46.18
C PHE A 589 2.87 36.30 47.61
N ARG A 590 1.67 35.73 47.76
CA ARG A 590 1.11 35.31 49.05
C ARG A 590 0.95 33.80 49.03
N VAL A 591 1.53 33.16 50.03
CA VAL A 591 1.54 31.72 50.23
C VAL A 591 0.79 31.42 51.51
N THR A 592 -0.07 30.39 51.51
CA THR A 592 -0.88 29.99 52.67
C THR A 592 -0.93 28.46 52.78
N GLY A 593 -1.13 27.94 53.99
CA GLY A 593 -1.13 26.49 54.27
C GLY A 593 0.26 25.91 54.52
N LEU A 594 1.23 26.76 54.91
CA LEU A 594 2.53 26.33 55.40
C LEU A 594 2.41 25.76 56.83
N LYS A 595 3.35 24.90 57.22
CA LYS A 595 3.49 24.43 58.61
C LYS A 595 4.16 25.53 59.43
N SER A 596 3.80 25.67 60.71
CA SER A 596 4.47 26.60 61.63
C SER A 596 5.88 26.12 62.00
N ASN A 597 6.72 27.04 62.46
CA ASN A 597 8.13 26.83 62.83
C ASN A 597 8.93 25.97 61.82
N THR A 598 8.63 26.11 60.53
CA THR A 598 9.22 25.30 59.46
C THR A 598 10.00 26.21 58.52
N GLU A 599 11.18 25.75 58.10
CA GLU A 599 12.02 26.48 57.18
C GLU A 599 11.69 26.14 55.73
N TYR A 600 11.52 27.20 54.93
CA TYR A 600 11.16 27.17 53.53
C TYR A 600 12.20 27.95 52.73
N ILE A 601 12.70 27.37 51.65
CA ILE A 601 13.60 28.01 50.70
C ILE A 601 12.75 28.45 49.51
N LEU A 602 12.77 29.75 49.20
CA LEU A 602 11.95 30.35 48.16
C LEU A 602 12.81 30.86 46.99
N CYS A 603 12.31 30.70 45.77
CA CYS A 603 12.94 31.19 44.55
C CYS A 603 11.89 31.59 43.50
N VAL A 604 12.10 32.72 42.82
CA VAL A 604 11.19 33.26 41.80
C VAL A 604 11.83 33.19 40.41
N LYS A 605 11.10 32.62 39.43
CA LYS A 605 11.38 32.74 37.99
C LYS A 605 10.61 33.93 37.43
N ALA A 606 11.25 34.87 36.75
CA ALA A 606 10.60 35.70 35.74
C ALA A 606 10.81 35.05 34.37
N ILE A 607 9.77 34.98 33.55
CA ILE A 607 9.81 34.50 32.16
C ILE A 607 9.39 35.67 31.26
N TYR A 608 10.23 35.98 30.28
CA TYR A 608 10.03 37.07 29.31
C TYR A 608 9.24 36.59 28.09
N ASP A 609 8.66 37.54 27.36
CA ASP A 609 7.93 37.37 26.09
C ASP A 609 8.71 36.63 24.97
N ASP A 610 10.04 36.65 25.01
CA ASP A 610 10.93 35.90 24.11
C ASP A 610 11.27 34.48 24.61
N GLY A 611 10.68 34.04 25.72
CA GLY A 611 10.92 32.75 26.34
C GLY A 611 12.21 32.68 27.19
N SER A 612 13.02 33.73 27.23
CA SER A 612 14.14 33.83 28.16
C SER A 612 13.65 33.97 29.61
N PHE A 613 14.52 33.74 30.59
CA PHE A 613 14.15 33.80 32.00
C PHE A 613 15.26 34.31 32.93
N LEU A 614 14.84 34.79 34.11
CA LEU A 614 15.69 35.25 35.20
C LEU A 614 15.23 34.61 36.51
N TRP A 615 16.19 34.23 37.35
CA TRP A 615 15.94 33.66 38.69
C TRP A 615 16.31 34.67 39.78
N SER A 616 15.56 34.66 40.89
CA SER A 616 15.94 35.37 42.12
C SER A 616 17.11 34.70 42.85
N GLU A 617 17.67 35.36 43.86
CA GLU A 617 18.40 34.65 44.90
C GLU A 617 17.45 33.69 45.64
N SER A 618 17.99 32.57 46.12
CA SER A 618 17.27 31.56 46.91
C SER A 618 17.45 31.90 48.39
N LYS A 619 16.40 32.39 49.07
CA LYS A 619 16.47 32.83 50.48
C LYS A 619 15.61 31.92 51.34
N ALA A 620 16.16 31.51 52.48
CA ALA A 620 15.48 30.70 53.48
C ALA A 620 14.67 31.61 54.41
N TYR A 621 13.43 31.23 54.67
CA TYR A 621 12.51 31.92 55.56
C TYR A 621 11.82 30.91 56.46
N ARG A 622 11.61 31.28 57.72
CA ARG A 622 10.96 30.41 58.71
C ARG A 622 9.59 30.96 59.06
N THR A 623 8.56 30.13 58.94
CA THR A 623 7.23 30.47 59.46
C THR A 623 7.29 30.67 60.97
N LEU A 624 6.42 31.54 61.49
CA LEU A 624 6.31 31.75 62.94
C LEU A 624 5.82 30.47 63.62
N ALA A 625 6.11 30.36 64.93
CA ALA A 625 5.71 29.22 65.76
C ALA A 625 4.19 29.20 66.03
#